data_AF-A0A8J4YG96-F1
#
_entry.id   AF-A0A8J4YG96-F1
#
_cell.length_a   1.000
_cell.length_b   1.000
_cell.length_c   1.000
_cell.angle_alpha   90.00
_cell.angle_beta   90.00
_cell.angle_gamma   90.00
#
_symmetry.space_group_name_H-M   'P 1'
#
loop_
_entity.id
_entity.type
_entity.pdbx_description
1 polymer ?
#
loop_
_entity_poly.entity_id
_entity_poly.type
_entity_poly.pdbx_seq_one_letter_code
_entity_poly.pdbx_strand_id
1 'polypeptide(L)'
;MVYVRAIREADFMLSIEALSKIVPWFFARDHTHYLRWVPTHLRDMVSLKQLHPDVYAEFLKGNFVVKKSKRAFSAVAIDQAHEQNNASVKGDGGAVGLTENPAALRRWMVSGPEMARLIQEFEGSTEKRQDTDGRHMNRTDMHNGICTICAITDPSHGRDGEPVR
;
A
#
# COMPACT_ATOMS: atom_id res chain seq x y z
N MET A 1 -11.07 10.49 15.48
CA MET A 1 -11.79 9.92 14.32
C MET A 1 -11.56 8.41 14.29
N VAL A 2 -12.59 7.59 14.55
CA VAL A 2 -12.46 6.12 14.77
C VAL A 2 -11.88 5.40 13.55
N TYR A 3 -12.23 5.84 12.34
CA TYR A 3 -11.71 5.26 11.09
C TYR A 3 -10.19 5.42 10.95
N VAL A 4 -9.64 6.60 11.29
CA VAL A 4 -8.19 6.83 11.24
C VAL A 4 -7.47 5.89 12.20
N ARG A 5 -8.01 5.69 13.41
CA ARG A 5 -7.46 4.74 14.37
C ARG A 5 -7.41 3.32 13.79
N ALA A 6 -8.52 2.85 13.22
CA ALA A 6 -8.61 1.53 12.60
C ALA A 6 -7.52 1.32 11.54
N ILE A 7 -7.28 2.31 10.67
CA ILE A 7 -6.21 2.26 9.67
C ILE A 7 -4.82 2.24 10.32
N ARG A 8 -4.54 3.15 11.26
CA ARG A 8 -3.23 3.25 11.93
C ARG A 8 -2.87 1.97 12.71
N GLU A 9 -3.87 1.31 13.29
CA GLU A 9 -3.74 0.08 14.07
C GLU A 9 -3.79 -1.20 13.21
N ALA A 10 -4.15 -1.08 11.92
CA ALA A 10 -4.44 -2.23 11.05
C ALA A 10 -5.60 -3.11 11.57
N ASP A 11 -6.60 -2.50 12.20
CA ASP A 11 -7.80 -3.20 12.69
C ASP A 11 -8.88 -3.21 11.61
N PHE A 12 -9.04 -4.35 10.96
CA PHE A 12 -9.97 -4.53 9.86
C PHE A 12 -11.44 -4.42 10.30
N MET A 13 -11.80 -5.02 11.43
CA MET A 13 -13.19 -5.06 11.91
C MET A 13 -13.64 -3.67 12.36
N LEU A 14 -12.76 -2.94 13.06
CA LEU A 14 -13.02 -1.55 13.44
C LEU A 14 -13.12 -0.65 12.20
N SER A 15 -12.41 -0.96 11.11
CA SER A 15 -12.49 -0.18 9.88
C SER A 15 -13.87 -0.29 9.21
N ILE A 16 -14.47 -1.49 9.18
CA ILE A 16 -15.82 -1.73 8.66
C ILE A 16 -16.85 -1.00 9.52
N GLU A 17 -16.74 -1.12 10.84
CA GLU A 17 -17.67 -0.47 11.77
C GLU A 17 -17.59 1.06 11.67
N ALA A 18 -16.38 1.61 11.58
CA ALA A 18 -16.20 3.04 11.43
C ALA A 18 -16.72 3.56 10.07
N LEU A 19 -16.51 2.81 8.97
CA LEU A 19 -17.04 3.17 7.66
C LEU A 19 -18.57 3.14 7.64
N SER A 20 -19.20 2.13 8.22
CA SER A 20 -20.67 2.03 8.25
C SER A 20 -21.32 3.21 8.99
N LYS A 21 -20.66 3.72 10.04
CA LYS A 21 -21.07 4.93 10.76
C LYS A 21 -20.82 6.24 9.99
N ILE A 22 -19.82 6.28 9.11
CA ILE A 22 -19.47 7.49 8.33
C ILE A 22 -20.31 7.63 7.06
N VAL A 23 -20.71 6.53 6.43
CA VAL A 23 -21.48 6.54 5.17
C VAL A 23 -22.71 7.49 5.18
N PRO A 24 -23.57 7.50 6.23
CA PRO A 24 -24.69 8.43 6.30
C PRO A 24 -24.28 9.92 6.27
N TRP A 25 -23.08 10.25 6.75
CA TRP A 25 -22.58 11.63 6.74
C TRP A 25 -22.15 12.10 5.36
N PHE A 26 -21.70 11.20 4.48
CA PHE A 26 -21.45 11.56 3.08
C PHE A 26 -22.75 11.98 2.38
N PHE A 27 -23.88 11.38 2.78
CA PHE A 27 -25.21 11.77 2.32
C PHE A 27 -25.60 13.14 2.83
N ALA A 28 -25.46 13.38 4.13
CA ALA A 28 -25.79 14.67 4.74
C ALA A 28 -24.92 15.86 4.27
N ARG A 29 -23.79 15.59 3.60
CA ARG A 29 -22.79 16.59 3.18
C ARG A 29 -22.66 16.74 1.66
N ASP A 30 -23.58 16.15 0.89
CA ASP A 30 -23.60 16.17 -0.58
C ASP A 30 -22.27 15.73 -1.22
N HIS A 31 -21.57 14.78 -0.60
CA HIS A 31 -20.32 14.23 -1.13
C HIS A 31 -20.61 13.12 -2.17
N THR A 32 -21.16 13.50 -3.32
CA THR A 32 -21.67 12.61 -4.39
C THR A 32 -20.67 11.55 -4.88
N HIS A 33 -19.38 11.89 -5.00
CA HIS A 33 -18.34 10.94 -5.39
C HIS A 33 -18.13 9.85 -4.33
N TYR A 34 -18.04 10.23 -3.06
CA TYR A 34 -17.86 9.29 -1.95
C TYR A 34 -19.13 8.47 -1.70
N LEU A 35 -20.30 9.09 -1.87
CA LEU A 35 -21.60 8.46 -1.79
C LEU A 35 -21.77 7.27 -2.73
N ARG A 36 -21.18 7.32 -3.92
CA ARG A 36 -21.28 6.22 -4.90
C ARG A 36 -20.36 5.05 -4.55
N TRP A 37 -19.12 5.34 -4.20
CA TRP A 37 -18.07 4.32 -4.10
C TRP A 37 -17.91 3.74 -2.69
N VAL A 38 -18.11 4.54 -1.63
CA VAL A 38 -17.90 4.06 -0.26
C VAL A 38 -18.90 2.97 0.14
N PRO A 39 -20.21 3.06 -0.16
CA PRO A 39 -21.14 1.97 0.15
C PRO A 39 -20.83 0.68 -0.61
N THR A 40 -20.38 0.81 -1.86
CA THR A 40 -19.92 -0.32 -2.69
C THR A 40 -18.71 -1.00 -2.04
N HIS A 41 -17.69 -0.22 -1.70
CA HIS A 41 -16.50 -0.70 -1.00
C HIS A 41 -16.86 -1.36 0.36
N LEU A 42 -17.74 -0.75 1.14
CA LEU A 42 -18.20 -1.31 2.42
C LEU A 42 -18.88 -2.66 2.24
N ARG A 43 -19.78 -2.79 1.25
CA ARG A 43 -20.45 -4.06 0.92
C ARG A 43 -19.43 -5.14 0.54
N ASP A 44 -18.44 -4.78 -0.26
CA ASP A 44 -17.40 -5.71 -0.69
C ASP A 44 -16.57 -6.17 0.52
N MET A 45 -16.20 -5.26 1.43
CA MET A 45 -15.46 -5.58 2.66
C MET A 45 -16.25 -6.48 3.61
N VAL A 46 -17.58 -6.30 3.72
CA VAL A 46 -18.45 -7.16 4.54
C VAL A 46 -18.61 -8.54 3.93
N SER A 47 -18.72 -8.63 2.60
CA SER A 47 -18.92 -9.89 1.88
C SER A 47 -17.64 -10.74 1.74
N LEU A 48 -16.47 -10.17 2.02
CA LEU A 48 -15.17 -10.83 1.88
C LEU A 48 -15.10 -12.21 2.56
N LYS A 49 -15.66 -12.33 3.77
CA LYS A 49 -15.65 -13.60 4.52
C LYS A 49 -16.28 -14.76 3.73
N GLN A 50 -17.30 -14.45 2.92
CA GLN A 50 -18.05 -15.45 2.16
C GLN A 50 -17.47 -15.64 0.75
N LEU A 51 -17.08 -14.54 0.10
CA LEU A 51 -16.61 -14.57 -1.30
C LEU A 51 -15.14 -14.96 -1.43
N HIS A 52 -14.29 -14.52 -0.50
CA HIS A 52 -12.84 -14.69 -0.55
C HIS A 52 -12.27 -14.91 0.87
N PRO A 53 -12.49 -16.10 1.49
CA PRO A 53 -12.10 -16.37 2.87
C PRO A 53 -10.59 -16.23 3.11
N ASP A 54 -9.76 -16.55 2.12
CA ASP A 54 -8.30 -16.41 2.21
C ASP A 54 -7.87 -14.95 2.33
N VAL A 55 -8.47 -14.06 1.52
CA VAL A 55 -8.24 -12.61 1.60
C VAL A 55 -8.74 -12.05 2.92
N TYR A 56 -9.92 -12.50 3.37
CA TYR A 56 -10.47 -12.11 4.66
C TYR A 56 -9.52 -12.49 5.82
N ALA A 57 -8.93 -13.68 5.78
CA ALA A 57 -7.96 -14.12 6.79
C ALA A 57 -6.70 -13.22 6.81
N GLU A 58 -6.20 -12.80 5.64
CA GLU A 58 -5.09 -11.85 5.56
C GLU A 58 -5.47 -10.45 6.06
N PHE A 59 -6.69 -10.00 5.78
CA PHE A 59 -7.18 -8.71 6.26
C PHE A 59 -7.31 -8.69 7.78
N LEU A 60 -7.75 -9.79 8.40
CA LEU A 60 -7.76 -9.95 9.86
C LEU A 60 -6.35 -9.93 10.48
N LYS A 61 -5.31 -10.33 9.74
CA LYS A 61 -3.91 -10.17 10.17
C LYS A 61 -3.40 -8.74 10.01
N GLY A 62 -4.20 -7.83 9.46
CA GLY A 62 -3.85 -6.44 9.21
C GLY A 62 -3.17 -6.20 7.85
N ASN A 63 -3.18 -7.18 6.94
CA ASN A 63 -2.53 -7.09 5.63
C ASN A 63 -3.36 -6.34 4.56
N PHE A 64 -4.23 -5.43 4.99
CA PHE A 64 -5.00 -4.51 4.13
C PHE A 64 -4.46 -3.07 4.17
N VAL A 65 -3.41 -2.82 4.95
CA VAL A 65 -2.71 -1.54 5.10
C VAL A 65 -1.20 -1.73 4.93
N VAL A 66 -0.49 -0.65 4.65
CA VAL A 66 0.97 -0.66 4.47
C VAL A 66 1.65 -0.12 5.73
N LYS A 67 2.68 -0.81 6.22
CA LYS A 67 3.53 -0.34 7.32
C LYS A 67 4.94 -0.04 6.77
N LYS A 68 5.29 1.24 6.66
CA LYS A 68 6.64 1.69 6.26
C LYS A 68 7.66 1.67 7.40
N SER A 69 7.19 1.53 8.65
CA SER A 69 8.01 1.51 9.85
C SER A 69 7.50 0.47 10.85
N LYS A 70 8.34 0.11 11.84
CA LYS A 70 7.96 -0.77 12.95
C LYS A 70 7.26 -0.03 14.10
N ARG A 71 7.06 1.29 13.99
CA ARG A 71 6.45 2.10 15.06
C ARG A 71 4.98 1.71 15.21
N ALA A 72 4.49 1.75 16.46
CA ALA A 72 3.06 1.61 16.72
C ALA A 72 2.27 2.71 15.98
N PHE A 73 1.06 2.40 15.56
CA PHE A 73 0.15 3.34 14.88
C PHE A 73 0.69 3.94 13.57
N SER A 74 1.67 3.29 12.92
CA SER A 74 2.30 3.82 11.70
C SER A 74 1.74 3.27 10.39
N ALA A 75 0.66 2.48 10.45
CA ALA A 75 0.09 1.89 9.24
C ALA A 75 -0.67 2.94 8.43
N VAL A 76 -0.54 2.90 7.12
CA VAL A 76 -1.18 3.84 6.18
C VAL A 76 -2.04 3.06 5.18
N ALA A 77 -3.09 3.69 4.67
CA ALA A 77 -3.89 3.11 3.60
C ALA A 77 -3.02 2.87 2.36
N ILE A 78 -3.32 1.84 1.57
CA ILE A 78 -2.54 1.46 0.39
C ILE A 78 -2.43 2.62 -0.60
N ASP A 79 -3.53 3.32 -0.86
CA ASP A 79 -3.56 4.49 -1.74
C ASP A 79 -2.64 5.61 -1.23
N GLN A 80 -2.67 5.89 0.08
CA GLN A 80 -1.77 6.87 0.68
C GLN A 80 -0.29 6.44 0.58
N ALA A 81 0.01 5.16 0.74
CA ALA A 81 1.37 4.65 0.57
C ALA A 81 1.85 4.77 -0.88
N HIS A 82 0.95 4.48 -1.82
CA HIS A 82 1.22 4.62 -3.25
C HIS A 82 1.47 6.09 -3.62
N GLU A 83 0.67 7.03 -3.12
CA GLU A 83 0.87 8.45 -3.41
C GLU A 83 2.19 8.98 -2.81
N GLN A 84 2.57 8.53 -1.60
CA GLN A 84 3.90 8.84 -1.04
C GLN A 84 5.04 8.29 -1.90
N ASN A 85 4.88 7.06 -2.42
CA ASN A 85 5.88 6.47 -3.31
C ASN A 85 5.98 7.27 -4.62
N ASN A 86 4.84 7.65 -5.19
CA ASN A 86 4.77 8.44 -6.40
C ASN A 86 5.41 9.82 -6.22
N ALA A 87 5.17 10.47 -5.08
CA ALA A 87 5.80 11.74 -4.75
C ALA A 87 7.33 11.65 -4.68
N SER A 88 7.88 10.53 -4.18
CA SER A 88 9.35 10.35 -4.11
C SER A 88 10.02 10.16 -5.48
N VAL A 89 9.27 9.74 -6.49
CA VAL A 89 9.79 9.45 -7.84
C VAL A 89 9.46 10.57 -8.84
N LYS A 90 8.40 11.33 -8.60
CA LYS A 90 8.01 12.48 -9.44
C LYS A 90 8.92 13.68 -9.13
N GLY A 91 9.46 14.32 -10.17
CA GLY A 91 10.09 15.64 -10.03
C GLY A 91 9.05 16.76 -9.97
N ASP A 92 9.50 18.02 -9.83
CA ASP A 92 8.66 19.21 -9.65
C ASP A 92 7.60 19.43 -10.77
N GLY A 93 7.79 18.83 -11.95
CA GLY A 93 6.83 18.87 -13.07
C GLY A 93 5.67 17.86 -12.97
N GLY A 94 5.60 17.06 -11.90
CA GLY A 94 4.57 16.04 -11.74
C GLY A 94 4.67 14.89 -12.76
N ALA A 95 3.52 14.28 -13.10
CA ALA A 95 3.46 13.20 -14.08
C ALA A 95 3.17 13.69 -15.52
N VAL A 96 3.29 14.99 -15.78
CA VAL A 96 2.95 15.60 -17.08
C VAL A 96 3.85 15.00 -18.17
N GLY A 97 3.25 14.43 -19.21
CA GLY A 97 3.94 13.71 -20.30
C GLY A 97 4.29 12.24 -20.01
N LEU A 98 4.27 11.79 -18.75
CA LEU A 98 4.52 10.39 -18.40
C LEU A 98 3.34 9.49 -18.79
N THR A 99 2.12 9.95 -18.54
CA THR A 99 0.88 9.21 -18.83
C THR A 99 0.52 9.22 -20.31
N GLU A 100 1.10 10.13 -21.09
CA GLU A 100 0.86 10.29 -22.53
C GLU A 100 1.74 9.35 -23.38
N ASN A 101 2.79 8.77 -22.79
CA ASN A 101 3.64 7.78 -23.43
C ASN A 101 3.51 6.41 -22.72
N PRO A 102 2.75 5.46 -23.30
CA PRO A 102 2.53 4.14 -22.69
C PRO A 102 3.82 3.36 -22.39
N ALA A 103 4.88 3.54 -23.16
CA ALA A 103 6.17 2.87 -22.92
C ALA A 103 6.95 3.53 -21.78
N ALA A 104 6.84 4.85 -21.61
CA ALA A 104 7.41 5.53 -20.44
C ALA A 104 6.62 5.18 -19.18
N LEU A 105 5.29 5.17 -19.26
CA LEU A 105 4.41 4.76 -18.17
C LEU A 105 4.69 3.33 -17.70
N ARG A 106 4.80 2.36 -18.62
CA ARG A 106 5.15 0.97 -18.28
C ARG A 106 6.49 0.85 -17.57
N ARG A 107 7.54 1.52 -18.08
CA ARG A 107 8.85 1.54 -17.42
C ARG A 107 8.76 2.14 -16.02
N TRP A 108 7.99 3.21 -15.85
CA TRP A 108 7.79 3.82 -14.55
C TRP A 108 6.98 2.94 -13.59
N MET A 109 5.95 2.23 -14.05
CA MET A 109 5.18 1.29 -13.22
C MET A 109 6.04 0.12 -12.72
N VAL A 110 6.96 -0.38 -13.56
CA VAL A 110 7.83 -1.52 -13.20
C VAL A 110 9.02 -1.08 -12.36
N SER A 111 9.68 0.02 -12.73
CA SER A 111 10.93 0.47 -12.10
C SER A 111 10.72 1.48 -10.97
N GLY A 112 9.60 2.21 -10.96
CA GLY A 112 9.32 3.29 -10.01
C GLY A 112 9.40 2.88 -8.54
N PRO A 113 8.75 1.78 -8.11
CA PRO A 113 8.88 1.29 -6.74
C PRO A 113 10.33 0.99 -6.35
N GLU A 114 11.12 0.46 -7.29
CA GLU A 114 12.51 0.10 -7.01
C GLU A 114 13.44 1.31 -6.98
N MET A 115 13.19 2.30 -7.83
CA MET A 115 13.87 3.59 -7.76
C MET A 115 13.58 4.30 -6.43
N ALA A 116 12.34 4.26 -5.94
CA ALA A 116 11.97 4.81 -4.63
C ALA A 116 12.70 4.09 -3.48
N ARG A 117 12.82 2.75 -3.55
CA ARG A 117 13.59 1.96 -2.58
C ARG A 117 15.06 2.38 -2.57
N LEU A 118 15.69 2.50 -3.75
CA LEU A 118 17.09 2.90 -3.89
C LEU A 118 17.36 4.31 -3.37
N ILE A 119 16.47 5.27 -3.67
CA ILE A 119 16.57 6.65 -3.14
C ILE A 119 16.50 6.62 -1.62
N GLN A 120 15.52 5.91 -1.04
CA GLN A 120 15.35 5.81 0.41
C GLN A 120 16.56 5.18 1.10
N GLU A 121 17.14 4.12 0.52
CA GLU A 121 18.35 3.50 1.04
C GLU A 121 19.56 4.42 0.97
N PHE A 122 19.70 5.17 -0.13
CA PHE A 122 20.76 6.15 -0.30
C PHE A 122 20.66 7.27 0.73
N GLU A 123 19.51 7.93 0.84
CA GLU A 123 19.25 9.00 1.82
C GLU A 123 19.53 8.52 3.24
N GLY A 124 18.97 7.36 3.63
CA GLY A 124 19.22 6.79 4.96
C GLY A 124 20.69 6.41 5.21
N SER A 125 21.47 6.11 4.18
CA SER A 125 22.92 5.88 4.30
C SER A 125 23.70 7.18 4.49
N THR A 126 23.27 8.28 3.87
CA THR A 126 23.89 9.60 4.02
C THR A 126 23.65 10.20 5.40
N GLU A 127 22.45 10.01 5.97
CA GLU A 127 22.10 10.42 7.34
C GLU A 127 22.93 9.65 8.38
N LYS A 128 23.09 8.33 8.21
CA LYS A 128 23.96 7.52 9.09
C LYS A 128 25.42 7.96 9.05
N ARG A 129 25.94 8.38 7.90
CA ARG A 129 27.32 8.88 7.78
C ARG A 129 27.53 10.17 8.57
N GLN A 130 26.53 11.05 8.60
CA GLN A 130 26.57 12.27 9.41
C GLN A 130 26.50 11.96 10.92
N ASP A 131 25.77 10.93 11.33
CA ASP A 131 25.64 10.52 12.74
C ASP A 131 26.86 9.70 13.24
N THR A 132 27.54 8.96 12.36
CA THR A 132 28.75 8.18 12.69
C THR A 132 30.02 9.01 12.87
N ASP A 133 30.03 10.28 12.46
CA ASP A 133 31.08 11.23 12.85
C ASP A 133 30.95 11.67 14.32
N GLY A 134 29.86 11.26 15.00
CA GLY A 134 29.54 11.62 16.38
C GLY A 134 29.67 10.54 17.46
N ARG A 135 29.58 9.22 17.18
CA ARG A 135 29.77 8.20 18.25
C ARG A 135 29.88 6.73 17.81
N HIS A 136 30.64 5.98 18.60
CA HIS A 136 30.99 4.55 18.51
C HIS A 136 29.81 3.54 18.45
N MET A 137 29.93 2.63 17.47
CA MET A 137 29.55 1.21 17.37
C MET A 137 28.58 0.57 18.39
N ASN A 138 27.48 -0.02 17.90
CA ASN A 138 27.22 -1.46 18.05
C ASN A 138 26.18 -1.97 17.03
N ARG A 139 26.54 -3.07 16.37
CA ARG A 139 25.89 -3.67 15.19
C ARG A 139 24.99 -4.82 15.60
N THR A 140 23.77 -4.89 15.04
CA THR A 140 23.01 -6.15 14.93
C THR A 140 22.27 -6.19 13.59
N ASP A 141 22.45 -7.30 12.89
CA ASP A 141 22.17 -7.52 11.47
C ASP A 141 20.67 -7.52 11.13
N MET A 142 20.33 -6.95 9.97
CA MET A 142 18.96 -6.78 9.47
C MET A 142 18.75 -7.64 8.22
N HIS A 143 17.94 -8.70 8.33
CA HIS A 143 17.40 -9.39 7.17
C HIS A 143 16.21 -8.57 6.62
N ASN A 144 16.37 -8.08 5.39
CA ASN A 144 15.33 -7.36 4.65
C ASN A 144 14.23 -8.34 4.23
N GLY A 145 13.06 -8.21 4.87
CA GLY A 145 11.85 -8.93 4.50
C GLY A 145 11.32 -8.43 3.16
N ILE A 146 11.45 -9.26 2.13
CA ILE A 146 10.80 -9.09 0.83
C ILE A 146 9.28 -9.06 1.05
N CYS A 147 8.63 -8.06 0.47
CA CYS A 147 7.16 -7.95 0.44
C CYS A 147 6.59 -9.10 -0.40
N THR A 148 5.99 -10.10 0.25
CA THR A 148 5.37 -11.28 -0.39
C THR A 148 4.18 -10.93 -1.29
N ILE A 149 3.70 -9.69 -1.30
CA ILE A 149 2.52 -9.28 -2.09
C ILE A 149 2.84 -9.11 -3.59
N CYS A 150 4.11 -8.95 -3.97
CA CYS A 150 4.47 -8.97 -5.41
C CYS A 150 4.27 -10.35 -6.06
N ALA A 151 4.10 -11.44 -5.29
CA ALA A 151 3.96 -12.79 -5.81
C ALA A 151 2.51 -13.22 -6.14
N ILE A 152 1.49 -12.41 -5.78
CA ILE A 152 0.08 -12.84 -5.92
C ILE A 152 -0.57 -12.33 -7.23
N THR A 153 0.11 -11.45 -7.97
CA THR A 153 -0.41 -10.88 -9.23
C THR A 153 0.32 -11.31 -10.49
N ASP A 154 1.14 -12.37 -10.45
CA ASP A 154 1.75 -12.92 -11.65
C ASP A 154 0.85 -14.01 -12.28
N PRO A 155 0.23 -13.81 -13.46
CA PRO A 155 -0.66 -14.79 -14.08
C PRO A 155 0.10 -15.91 -14.81
N SER A 156 1.40 -16.07 -14.58
CA SER A 156 2.28 -16.86 -15.46
C SER A 156 2.94 -18.07 -14.80
N HIS A 157 2.17 -18.90 -14.07
CA HIS A 157 2.58 -20.28 -13.75
C HIS A 157 1.37 -21.22 -13.64
N GLY A 158 1.26 -22.19 -14.56
CA GLY A 158 0.38 -23.36 -14.43
C GLY A 158 -0.66 -23.59 -15.55
N ARG A 159 -0.21 -23.76 -16.79
CA ARG A 159 -0.89 -24.67 -17.74
C ARG A 159 0.13 -25.61 -18.34
N ASP A 160 0.38 -26.68 -17.61
CA ASP A 160 1.13 -27.84 -18.09
C ASP A 160 0.33 -28.54 -19.18
N GLY A 161 1.04 -28.99 -20.20
CA GLY A 161 0.49 -29.30 -21.51
C GLY A 161 -0.36 -30.56 -21.60
N GLU A 162 -1.22 -30.55 -22.62
CA GLU A 162 -1.68 -31.75 -23.31
C GLU A 162 -1.39 -31.61 -24.81
N PRO A 163 -1.03 -32.70 -25.50
CA PRO A 163 -0.57 -32.65 -26.88
C PRO A 163 -1.73 -32.51 -27.84
N VAL A 164 -1.49 -31.68 -28.86
CA VAL A 164 -2.32 -31.53 -30.06
C VAL A 164 -2.50 -32.90 -30.74
N ARG A 165 -3.75 -33.27 -31.00
CA ARG A 165 -4.13 -34.25 -32.01
C ARG A 165 -5.18 -33.64 -32.93
#